data_AF-A0A399ERV8-F1
#
_entry.id   AF-A0A399ERV8-F1
#
_cell.length_a   1.000
_cell.length_b   1.000
_cell.length_c   1.000
_cell.angle_alpha   90.00
_cell.angle_beta   90.00
_cell.angle_gamma   90.00
#
_symmetry.space_group_name_H-M   'P 1'
#
loop_
_entity.id
_entity.type
_entity.pdbx_description
1 polymer ?
#
loop_
_entity_poly.entity_id
_entity_poly.type
_entity_poly.pdbx_seq_one_letter_code
_entity_poly.pdbx_strand_id
1 'polypeptide(L)'
;MQRLLDQAALLIRKARELPPQEAVASLKEAVGLLEAVRPSKERDGMMALAYLRLAQLEGQRGRRQEAERAFMLGYSYARTSREERVRRLAERLGQELAGVTPG
;
A
#
# COMPACT_ATOMS: atom_id res chain seq x y z
N MET A 1 3.16 19.99 6.19
CA MET A 1 2.88 18.56 6.42
C MET A 1 1.58 18.11 5.78
N GLN A 2 0.43 18.73 6.12
CA GLN A 2 -0.88 18.36 5.58
C GLN A 2 -0.91 18.28 4.05
N ARG A 3 -0.33 19.26 3.38
CA ARG A 3 -0.19 19.28 1.91
C ARG A 3 0.48 18.03 1.31
N LEU A 4 1.44 17.42 2.02
CA LEU A 4 2.09 16.18 1.57
C LEU A 4 1.18 14.96 1.73
N LEU A 5 0.42 14.90 2.83
CA LEU A 5 -0.60 13.87 3.05
C LEU A 5 -1.70 13.96 2.00
N ASP A 6 -2.18 15.17 1.72
CA ASP A 6 -3.20 15.40 0.70
C ASP A 6 -2.70 14.99 -0.69
N GLN A 7 -1.45 15.33 -1.03
CA GLN A 7 -0.85 14.94 -2.30
C GLN A 7 -0.64 13.43 -2.41
N ALA A 8 -0.17 12.78 -1.34
CA ALA A 8 -0.05 11.32 -1.30
C ALA A 8 -1.41 10.64 -1.47
N ALA A 9 -2.46 11.15 -0.80
CA ALA A 9 -3.82 10.63 -0.93
C ALA A 9 -4.35 10.75 -2.37
N LEU A 10 -4.08 11.86 -3.05
CA LEU A 10 -4.42 12.04 -4.47
C LEU A 10 -3.71 11.03 -5.38
N LEU A 11 -2.41 10.80 -5.17
CA LEU A 11 -1.64 9.81 -5.93
C LEU A 11 -2.14 8.38 -5.71
N ILE A 12 -2.42 8.01 -4.45
CA ILE A 12 -2.98 6.69 -4.10
C ILE A 12 -4.36 6.49 -4.75
N ARG A 13 -5.20 7.54 -4.76
CA ARG A 13 -6.51 7.50 -5.42
C ARG A 13 -6.35 7.34 -6.93
N LYS A 14 -5.51 8.16 -7.57
CA LYS A 14 -5.27 8.14 -9.02
C LYS A 14 -4.72 6.78 -9.48
N ALA A 15 -3.84 6.15 -8.70
CA ALA A 15 -3.28 4.84 -9.00
C ALA A 15 -4.33 3.73 -9.19
N ARG A 16 -5.59 3.92 -8.75
CA ARG A 16 -6.71 2.99 -9.00
C ARG A 16 -7.14 2.92 -10.46
N GLU A 17 -6.96 4.02 -11.18
CA GLU A 17 -7.48 4.23 -12.53
C GLU A 17 -6.36 4.12 -13.57
N LEU A 18 -5.11 4.04 -13.11
CA LEU A 18 -3.93 3.96 -13.97
C LEU A 18 -3.60 2.52 -14.37
N PRO A 19 -2.96 2.32 -15.54
CA PRO A 19 -2.35 1.04 -15.90
C PRO A 19 -1.36 0.57 -14.82
N PRO A 20 -1.14 -0.74 -14.63
CA PRO A 20 -0.32 -1.27 -13.53
C PRO A 20 1.08 -0.65 -13.40
N GLN A 21 1.75 -0.33 -14.52
CA GLN A 21 3.07 0.28 -14.49
C GLN A 21 3.05 1.72 -13.95
N GLU A 22 2.10 2.53 -14.41
CA GLU A 22 1.91 3.91 -13.98
C GLU A 22 1.34 3.98 -12.55
N ALA A 23 0.49 3.03 -12.18
CA ALA A 23 -0.03 2.87 -10.83
C ALA A 23 1.10 2.56 -9.84
N VAL A 24 2.04 1.68 -10.19
CA VAL A 24 3.23 1.40 -9.37
C VAL A 24 4.08 2.66 -9.20
N ALA A 25 4.34 3.40 -10.28
CA ALA A 25 5.11 4.64 -10.20
C ALA A 25 4.44 5.68 -9.27
N SER A 26 3.13 5.89 -9.44
CA SER A 26 2.34 6.81 -8.63
C SER A 26 2.31 6.43 -7.15
N LEU A 27 2.22 5.12 -6.85
CA LEU A 27 2.24 4.64 -5.47
C LEU A 27 3.62 4.78 -4.81
N LYS A 28 4.71 4.57 -5.56
CA LYS A 28 6.08 4.82 -5.07
C LYS A 28 6.30 6.30 -4.77
N GLU A 29 5.80 7.19 -5.63
CA GLU A 29 5.84 8.63 -5.37
C GLU A 29 5.04 9.00 -4.11
N ALA A 30 3.84 8.44 -3.94
CA ALA A 30 3.04 8.64 -2.74
C ALA A 30 3.78 8.19 -1.46
N VAL A 31 4.45 7.04 -1.50
CA VAL A 31 5.28 6.55 -0.38
C VAL A 31 6.40 7.54 -0.06
N GLY A 32 7.12 8.05 -1.07
CA GLY A 32 8.19 9.05 -0.86
C GLY A 32 7.67 10.33 -0.18
N LEU A 33 6.47 10.78 -0.53
CA LEU A 33 5.84 11.93 0.15
C LEU A 33 5.48 11.61 1.61
N LEU A 34 4.98 10.41 1.87
CA LEU A 34 4.61 9.96 3.22
C LEU A 34 5.84 9.71 4.11
N GLU A 35 6.97 9.33 3.54
CA GLU A 35 8.24 9.20 4.26
C GLU A 35 8.77 10.55 4.77
N ALA A 36 8.53 11.63 4.04
CA ALA A 36 8.85 12.99 4.47
C ALA A 36 7.91 13.53 5.56
N VAL A 37 6.81 12.83 5.86
CA VAL A 37 5.85 13.20 6.90
C VAL A 37 6.20 12.51 8.23
N ARG A 38 6.20 13.27 9.34
CA ARG A 38 6.40 12.70 10.68
C ARG A 38 5.39 11.58 10.96
N PRO A 39 5.79 10.51 11.68
CA PRO A 39 4.90 9.42 12.04
C PRO A 39 3.60 9.89 12.68
N SER A 40 2.48 9.43 12.14
CA SER A 40 1.14 9.67 12.66
C SER A 40 0.24 8.50 12.23
N LYS A 41 -0.87 8.27 12.94
CA LYS A 41 -1.80 7.18 12.57
C LYS A 41 -2.33 7.31 11.15
N GLU A 42 -2.63 8.54 10.74
CA GLU A 42 -3.11 8.85 9.40
C GLU A 42 -2.05 8.54 8.34
N ARG A 43 -0.81 9.04 8.54
CA ARG A 43 0.32 8.75 7.65
C ARG A 43 0.59 7.25 7.56
N ASP A 44 0.59 6.55 8.69
CA ASP A 44 0.82 5.11 8.74
C ASP A 44 -0.32 4.33 8.03
N GLY A 45 -1.58 4.78 8.16
CA GLY A 45 -2.70 4.21 7.42
C GLY A 45 -2.55 4.36 5.90
N MET A 46 -2.09 5.54 5.45
CA MET A 46 -1.81 5.77 4.03
C MET A 46 -0.60 4.97 3.54
N MET A 47 0.47 4.86 4.34
CA MET A 47 1.65 4.05 4.04
C MET A 47 1.26 2.59 3.84
N ALA A 48 0.48 2.05 4.77
CA ALA A 48 -0.01 0.69 4.69
C ALA A 48 -0.85 0.47 3.43
N LEU A 49 -1.78 1.38 3.11
CA LEU A 49 -2.59 1.29 1.90
C LEU A 49 -1.75 1.33 0.62
N ALA A 50 -0.75 2.21 0.55
CA ALA A 50 0.13 2.34 -0.61
C ALA A 50 0.96 1.07 -0.83
N TYR A 51 1.58 0.56 0.23
CA TYR A 51 2.40 -0.66 0.18
C TYR A 51 1.59 -1.92 -0.15
N LEU A 52 0.38 -2.07 0.41
CA LEU A 52 -0.50 -3.20 0.10
C LEU A 52 -0.95 -3.18 -1.37
N ARG A 53 -1.22 -2.00 -1.93
CA ARG A 53 -1.53 -1.84 -3.36
C ARG A 53 -0.32 -2.15 -4.24
N LEU A 54 0.87 -1.72 -3.83
CA LEU A 54 2.12 -2.10 -4.52
C LEU A 54 2.30 -3.62 -4.53
N ALA A 55 2.05 -4.29 -3.41
CA ALA A 55 2.13 -5.74 -3.31
C ALA A 55 1.19 -6.43 -4.32
N GLN A 56 -0.06 -5.96 -4.40
CA GLN A 56 -1.04 -6.50 -5.36
C GLN A 56 -0.58 -6.32 -6.81
N LEU A 57 -0.12 -5.12 -7.17
CA LEU A 57 0.31 -4.81 -8.53
C LEU A 57 1.58 -5.55 -8.94
N GLU A 58 2.57 -5.63 -8.05
CA GLU A 58 3.79 -6.39 -8.34
C GLU A 58 3.49 -7.90 -8.42
N GLY A 59 2.54 -8.40 -7.61
CA GLY A 59 2.04 -9.77 -7.69
C GLY A 59 1.41 -10.08 -9.06
N GLN A 60 0.53 -9.20 -9.56
CA GLN A 60 -0.07 -9.30 -10.90
C GLN A 60 0.97 -9.27 -12.03
N ARG A 61 2.12 -8.64 -11.81
CA ARG A 61 3.24 -8.56 -12.76
C ARG A 61 4.20 -9.75 -12.68
N GLY A 62 3.91 -10.75 -11.84
CA GLY A 62 4.79 -11.89 -11.60
C GLY A 62 6.05 -11.56 -10.79
N ARG A 63 6.12 -10.36 -10.20
CA ARG A 63 7.25 -9.85 -9.40
C ARG A 63 7.06 -10.22 -7.93
N ARG A 64 7.17 -11.53 -7.68
CA ARG A 64 6.83 -12.13 -6.38
C ARG A 64 7.67 -11.57 -5.22
N GLN A 65 8.97 -11.40 -5.42
CA GLN A 65 9.84 -10.89 -4.36
C GLN A 65 9.50 -9.44 -3.98
N GLU A 66 9.22 -8.59 -4.97
CA GLU A 66 8.79 -7.22 -4.76
C GLU A 66 7.41 -7.16 -4.10
N ALA A 67 6.50 -8.05 -4.51
CA ALA A 67 5.18 -8.17 -3.91
C ALA A 67 5.26 -8.55 -2.43
N GLU A 68 6.07 -9.55 -2.07
CA GLU A 68 6.27 -10.00 -0.69
C GLU A 68 6.92 -8.90 0.17
N ARG A 69 7.92 -8.19 -0.35
CA ARG A 69 8.55 -7.06 0.35
C ARG A 69 7.55 -5.94 0.62
N ALA A 70 6.80 -5.53 -0.40
CA ALA A 70 5.78 -4.50 -0.26
C ALA A 70 4.68 -4.93 0.72
N PHE A 71 4.28 -6.21 0.68
CA PHE A 71 3.30 -6.77 1.61
C PHE A 71 3.77 -6.68 3.06
N MET A 72 5.01 -7.11 3.36
CA MET A 72 5.56 -7.05 4.72
C MET A 72 5.59 -5.62 5.27
N LEU A 73 5.99 -4.65 4.45
CA LEU A 73 5.98 -3.23 4.83
C LEU A 73 4.55 -2.75 5.08
N GLY A 74 3.62 -3.04 4.16
CA GLY A 74 2.22 -2.66 4.29
C GLY A 74 1.55 -3.24 5.53
N TYR A 75 1.82 -4.51 5.83
CA TYR A 75 1.32 -5.20 7.02
C TYR A 75 1.85 -4.58 8.32
N SER A 76 3.15 -4.22 8.36
CA SER A 76 3.76 -3.55 9.52
C SER A 76 3.05 -2.23 9.84
N TYR A 77 2.83 -1.38 8.83
CA TYR A 77 2.12 -0.10 8.99
C TYR A 77 0.62 -0.28 9.28
N ALA A 78 -0.02 -1.32 8.74
CA ALA A 78 -1.42 -1.64 9.07
C ALA A 78 -1.58 -1.93 10.57
N ARG A 79 -0.58 -2.60 11.18
CA ARG A 79 -0.57 -2.89 12.61
C ARG A 79 -0.40 -1.64 13.47
N THR A 80 0.39 -0.65 13.03
CA THR A 80 0.64 0.58 13.80
C THR A 80 -0.49 1.60 13.68
N SER A 81 -1.11 1.72 12.51
CA SER A 81 -2.20 2.69 12.26
C SER A 81 -3.49 2.40 13.06
N ARG A 82 -3.75 1.12 13.39
CA ARG A 82 -5.01 0.62 13.96
C ARG A 82 -6.25 0.89 13.08
N GLU A 83 -6.06 1.13 11.79
CA GLU A 83 -7.14 1.34 10.83
C GLU A 83 -7.74 0.01 10.36
N GLU A 84 -8.98 -0.29 10.76
CA GLU A 84 -9.65 -1.57 10.45
C GLU A 84 -9.75 -1.87 8.96
N ARG A 85 -9.94 -0.85 8.12
CA ARG A 85 -10.06 -1.03 6.67
C ARG A 85 -8.75 -1.52 6.06
N VAL A 86 -7.63 -0.96 6.52
CA VAL A 86 -6.29 -1.30 6.06
C VAL A 86 -5.89 -2.68 6.57
N ARG A 87 -6.21 -2.99 7.83
CA ARG A 87 -6.00 -4.33 8.40
C ARG A 87 -6.72 -5.42 7.61
N ARG A 88 -8.02 -5.20 7.29
CA ARG A 88 -8.79 -6.14 6.46
C ARG A 88 -8.26 -6.29 5.03
N LEU A 89 -7.61 -5.26 4.48
CA LEU A 89 -6.95 -5.35 3.19
C LEU A 89 -5.68 -6.21 3.31
N ALA A 90 -4.88 -5.99 4.35
CA ALA A 90 -3.66 -6.74 4.62
C ALA A 90 -3.94 -8.24 4.86
N GLU A 91 -4.98 -8.57 5.63
CA GLU A 91 -5.39 -9.96 5.88
C GLU A 91 -5.81 -10.67 4.59
N ARG A 92 -6.62 -10.01 3.74
CA ARG A 92 -7.03 -10.56 2.44
C ARG A 92 -5.85 -10.79 1.50
N LEU A 93 -4.97 -9.80 1.34
CA LEU A 93 -3.77 -9.94 0.53
C LEU A 93 -2.82 -11.03 1.05
N GLY A 94 -2.75 -11.20 2.37
CA GLY A 94 -1.98 -12.27 2.99
C GLY A 94 -2.49 -13.66 2.61
N GLN A 95 -3.81 -13.86 2.56
CA GLN A 95 -4.43 -15.11 2.11
C GLN A 95 -4.15 -15.36 0.62
N GLU A 96 -4.30 -14.33 -0.21
CA GLU A 96 -4.02 -14.40 -1.66
C GLU A 96 -2.54 -14.76 -1.93
N LEU A 97 -1.60 -14.12 -1.24
CA LEU A 97 -0.16 -14.39 -1.38
C LEU A 97 0.26 -15.74 -0.81
N ALA A 98 -0.41 -16.22 0.24
CA ALA A 98 -0.20 -17.55 0.79
C ALA A 98 -0.80 -18.67 -0.10
N GLY A 99 -1.50 -18.32 -1.18
CA GLY A 99 -2.19 -19.28 -2.05
C GLY A 99 -3.39 -19.95 -1.38
N VAL A 100 -3.90 -19.36 -0.28
CA VAL A 100 -5.09 -19.84 0.41
C VAL A 100 -6.27 -19.13 -0.23
N THR A 101 -6.81 -19.70 -1.31
CA THR A 101 -8.10 -19.27 -1.86
C THR A 101 -9.17 -19.60 -0.81
N PRO A 102 -9.93 -18.64 -0.27
CA PRO A 102 -11.13 -18.98 0.47
C PRO A 102 -12.11 -19.58 -0.54
N GLY A 103 -12.35 -20.89 -0.41
CA GLY A 103 -13.40 -21.61 -1.14
C GLY A 103 -14.79 -21.21 -0.67
#